data_AF-K1WXS7-F1
#
_entry.id   AF-K1WXS7-F1
#
_cell.length_a   1.000
_cell.length_b   1.000
_cell.length_c   1.000
_cell.angle_alpha   90.00
_cell.angle_beta   90.00
_cell.angle_gamma   90.00
#
_symmetry.space_group_name_H-M   'P 1'
#
loop_
_entity.id
_entity.type
_entity.pdbx_description
1 polymer ?
#
loop_
_entity_poly.entity_id
_entity_poly.type
_entity_poly.pdbx_seq_one_letter_code
_entity_poly.pdbx_strand_id
1 'polypeptide(L)'
;MPTTVPELLSQTFTLVSEEGVEIMIPLYALMTWSTLTSGSGELKVQLDDKSVTLQQFKQLIDEQTFTPAETKDFPPFEQVLALLRFLDKFECDLGMRFALETVRDKVEQKEWPPLLLVVAGAFLDRPELCKQAYDAPAYTWADYPSDMHPKGLNSAYKYQYCLLPGIMPYHLVKAMPLEYALALHTTATPHALADSELGQSDLFGHSFQRAFEITKQRVAFARAAGTMQ
;
A
#
# COMPACT_ATOMS: atom_id res chain seq x y z
N MET A 1 27.41 -18.90 23.29
CA MET A 1 27.42 -20.22 22.63
C MET A 1 27.00 -19.97 21.19
N PRO A 2 27.75 -20.41 20.17
CA PRO A 2 27.28 -20.29 18.79
C PRO A 2 26.09 -21.24 18.58
N THR A 3 24.93 -20.69 18.22
CA THR A 3 23.71 -21.45 17.93
C THR A 3 23.97 -22.37 16.74
N THR A 4 23.69 -23.66 16.87
CA THR A 4 23.86 -24.59 15.75
C THR A 4 22.71 -24.41 14.74
N VAL A 5 22.96 -24.60 13.45
CA VAL A 5 21.94 -24.46 12.38
C VAL A 5 20.63 -25.25 12.68
N PRO A 6 20.67 -26.47 13.26
CA PRO A 6 19.46 -27.20 13.64
C PRO A 6 18.62 -26.52 14.75
N GLU A 7 19.24 -25.76 15.65
CA GLU A 7 18.54 -25.05 16.75
C GLU A 7 17.85 -23.78 16.25
N LEU A 8 18.38 -23.12 15.21
CA LEU A 8 17.74 -21.96 14.57
C LEU A 8 16.46 -22.34 13.82
N LEU A 9 16.42 -23.56 13.28
CA LEU A 9 15.26 -24.08 12.52
C LEU A 9 14.10 -24.50 13.43
N SER A 10 14.34 -24.76 14.71
CA SER A 10 13.32 -25.18 15.69
C SER A 10 12.83 -24.05 16.60
N GLN A 11 13.51 -22.90 16.61
CA GLN A 11 13.12 -21.75 17.42
C GLN A 11 11.96 -20.97 16.79
N THR A 12 11.05 -20.52 17.64
CA THR A 12 9.95 -19.63 17.28
C THR A 12 10.16 -18.26 17.91
N PHE A 13 9.75 -17.24 17.16
CA PHE A 13 9.67 -15.86 17.60
C PHE A 13 8.21 -15.45 17.69
N THR A 14 7.84 -14.79 18.79
CA THR A 14 6.46 -14.38 19.05
C THR A 14 6.29 -12.88 18.80
N LEU A 15 5.49 -12.53 17.80
CA LEU A 15 5.00 -11.16 17.61
C LEU A 15 3.73 -10.98 18.43
N VAL A 16 3.66 -9.94 19.26
CA VAL A 16 2.45 -9.60 20.01
C VAL A 16 1.86 -8.32 19.42
N SER A 17 0.63 -8.41 18.93
CA SER A 17 -0.12 -7.28 18.36
C SER A 17 -0.55 -6.26 19.40
N GLU A 18 -1.00 -5.10 18.93
CA GLU A 18 -1.66 -4.05 19.74
C GLU A 18 -2.76 -4.64 20.64
N GLU A 19 -3.53 -5.60 20.12
CA GLU A 19 -4.63 -6.24 20.85
C GLU A 19 -4.18 -7.36 21.81
N GLY A 20 -2.87 -7.58 21.97
CA GLY A 20 -2.30 -8.62 22.82
C GLY A 20 -2.34 -10.03 22.22
N VAL A 21 -2.74 -10.18 20.96
CA VAL A 21 -2.73 -11.47 20.25
C VAL A 21 -1.30 -11.85 19.90
N GLU A 22 -0.93 -13.09 20.21
CA GLU A 22 0.38 -13.67 19.93
C GLU A 22 0.40 -14.42 18.61
N ILE A 23 1.34 -14.08 17.72
CA ILE A 23 1.58 -14.70 16.43
C ILE A 23 2.98 -15.31 16.47
N MET A 24 3.07 -16.63 16.35
CA MET A 24 4.35 -17.35 16.33
C MET A 24 4.87 -17.51 14.90
N ILE A 25 6.13 -17.15 14.67
CA ILE A 25 6.82 -17.27 13.38
C ILE A 25 8.14 -18.01 13.62
N PRO A 26 8.55 -18.96 12.76
CA PRO A 26 9.88 -19.56 12.87
C PRO A 26 10.98 -18.49 12.84
N LEU A 27 11.93 -18.54 13.78
CA LEU A 27 12.94 -17.51 13.95
C LEU A 27 13.76 -17.30 12.66
N TYR A 28 14.15 -18.40 12.00
CA TYR A 28 14.87 -18.34 10.74
C TYR A 28 14.07 -17.60 9.64
N ALA A 29 12.74 -17.77 9.62
CA ALA A 29 11.88 -17.11 8.66
C ALA A 29 11.81 -15.62 8.97
N LEU A 30 11.60 -15.25 10.24
CA LEU A 30 11.59 -13.84 10.64
C LEU A 30 12.89 -13.12 10.27
N MET A 31 14.05 -13.73 10.52
CA MET A 31 15.36 -13.20 10.16
C MET A 31 15.60 -13.09 8.65
N THR A 32 14.94 -13.94 7.86
CA THR A 32 15.06 -13.91 6.40
C THR A 32 14.15 -12.83 5.79
N TRP A 33 13.01 -12.58 6.41
CA TRP A 33 11.95 -11.75 5.84
C TRP A 33 11.87 -10.34 6.41
N SER A 34 12.57 -10.03 7.50
CA SER A 34 12.47 -8.73 8.19
C SER A 34 13.71 -8.40 9.01
N THR A 35 13.85 -7.13 9.39
CA THR A 35 14.83 -6.66 10.37
C THR A 35 14.33 -6.71 11.81
N LEU A 36 13.17 -7.32 12.05
CA LEU A 36 12.63 -7.49 13.40
C LEU A 36 13.58 -8.32 14.26
N THR A 37 14.07 -7.70 15.33
CA THR A 37 14.89 -8.35 16.34
C THR A 37 14.26 -8.19 17.71
N SER A 38 14.29 -9.24 18.54
CA SER A 38 14.17 -9.05 19.98
C SER A 38 15.47 -8.45 20.53
N GLY A 39 15.39 -7.75 21.65
CA GLY A 39 16.58 -7.46 22.45
C GLY A 39 17.28 -8.74 22.93
N SER A 40 18.29 -8.62 23.79
CA SER A 40 19.11 -9.74 24.29
C SER A 40 18.38 -10.73 25.24
N GLY A 41 17.06 -10.84 25.15
CA GLY A 41 16.20 -11.60 26.07
C GLY A 41 15.26 -12.56 25.34
N GLU A 42 13.96 -12.48 25.65
CA GLU A 42 12.92 -13.34 25.05
C GLU A 42 12.80 -13.12 23.54
N LEU A 43 12.60 -14.20 22.78
CA LEU A 43 12.23 -14.17 21.35
C LEU A 43 10.77 -13.73 21.19
N LYS A 44 10.47 -12.54 21.71
CA LYS A 44 9.14 -11.96 21.79
C LYS A 44 9.24 -10.45 21.63
N VAL A 45 8.35 -9.86 20.85
CA VAL A 45 8.26 -8.40 20.69
C VAL A 45 6.82 -7.95 20.73
N GLN A 46 6.56 -6.88 21.47
CA GLN A 46 5.28 -6.18 21.46
C GLN A 46 5.29 -5.12 20.37
N LEU A 47 4.26 -5.10 19.54
CA LEU A 47 4.09 -4.17 18.43
C LEU A 47 2.79 -3.38 18.62
N ASP A 48 2.77 -2.16 18.06
CA ASP A 48 1.58 -1.32 17.98
C ASP A 48 0.72 -1.67 16.73
N ASP A 49 1.13 -2.70 16.00
CA ASP A 49 0.49 -3.17 14.78
C ASP A 49 -0.66 -4.14 15.09
N LYS A 50 -1.73 -4.08 14.31
CA LYS A 50 -2.92 -4.92 14.51
C LYS A 50 -2.63 -6.40 14.27
N SER A 51 -3.29 -7.27 15.02
CA SER A 51 -3.23 -8.73 14.88
C SER A 51 -3.47 -9.21 13.45
N VAL A 52 -4.43 -8.61 12.74
CA VAL A 52 -4.70 -8.92 11.32
C VAL A 52 -3.49 -8.63 10.42
N THR A 53 -2.78 -7.53 10.67
CA THR A 53 -1.59 -7.16 9.89
C THR A 53 -0.46 -8.15 10.15
N LEU A 54 -0.27 -8.58 11.40
CA LEU A 54 0.73 -9.59 11.75
C LEU A 54 0.39 -10.97 11.18
N GLN A 55 -0.91 -11.33 11.14
CA GLN A 55 -1.38 -12.56 10.49
C GLN A 55 -1.14 -12.53 8.98
N GLN A 56 -1.38 -11.40 8.32
CA GLN A 56 -1.09 -11.23 6.88
C GLN A 56 0.41 -11.28 6.59
N PHE A 57 1.24 -10.70 7.46
CA PHE A 57 2.69 -10.86 7.34
C PHE A 57 3.10 -12.33 7.45
N LYS A 58 2.55 -13.07 8.42
CA LYS A 58 2.78 -14.52 8.52
C LYS A 58 2.29 -15.25 7.25
N GLN A 59 1.13 -14.86 6.71
CA GLN A 59 0.61 -15.44 5.47
C GLN A 59 1.56 -15.20 4.29
N LEU A 60 2.17 -14.01 4.18
CA LEU A 60 3.19 -13.75 3.16
C LEU A 60 4.40 -14.70 3.30
N ILE A 61 4.84 -14.99 4.52
CA ILE A 61 5.94 -15.93 4.77
C ILE A 61 5.55 -17.35 4.34
N ASP A 62 4.34 -17.79 4.69
CA ASP A 62 3.89 -19.16 4.48
C ASP A 62 3.45 -19.42 3.03
N GLU A 63 2.75 -18.46 2.42
CA GLU A 63 1.98 -18.63 1.18
C GLU A 63 2.42 -17.69 0.05
N GLN A 64 3.32 -16.73 0.31
CA GLN A 64 3.78 -15.74 -0.67
C GLN A 64 2.65 -14.85 -1.23
N THR A 65 1.52 -14.79 -0.52
CA THR A 65 0.35 -13.97 -0.84
C THR A 65 -0.35 -13.57 0.45
N PHE A 66 -1.34 -12.70 0.37
CA PHE A 66 -2.18 -12.37 1.52
C PHE A 66 -3.62 -12.08 1.10
N THR A 67 -4.54 -12.29 2.04
CA THR A 67 -5.95 -11.97 1.87
C THR A 67 -6.42 -11.07 3.02
N PRO A 68 -7.10 -9.95 2.74
CA PRO A 68 -7.78 -9.18 3.77
C PRO A 68 -8.80 -10.02 4.53
N ALA A 69 -8.79 -9.95 5.85
CA ALA A 69 -9.76 -10.64 6.68
C ALA A 69 -11.07 -9.83 6.76
N GLU A 70 -12.21 -10.51 6.90
CA GLU A 70 -13.48 -9.84 7.16
C GLU A 70 -13.50 -9.35 8.61
N THR A 71 -13.21 -8.06 8.82
CA THR A 71 -13.29 -7.43 10.14
C THR A 71 -14.19 -6.20 10.09
N LYS A 72 -14.98 -6.00 11.15
CA LYS A 72 -16.00 -4.96 11.20
C LYS A 72 -15.42 -3.54 11.23
N ASP A 73 -14.31 -3.35 11.95
CA ASP A 73 -13.76 -2.02 12.26
C ASP A 73 -12.47 -1.71 11.48
N PHE A 74 -11.97 -2.67 10.70
CA PHE A 74 -10.74 -2.52 9.92
C PHE A 74 -10.94 -3.06 8.50
N PRO A 75 -11.51 -2.23 7.59
CA PRO A 75 -11.92 -2.71 6.27
C PRO A 75 -10.71 -3.14 5.42
N PRO A 76 -10.90 -4.07 4.47
CA PRO A 76 -9.85 -4.58 3.59
C PRO A 76 -8.89 -3.55 3.02
N PHE A 77 -9.40 -2.41 2.54
CA PHE A 77 -8.56 -1.33 2.01
C PHE A 77 -7.50 -0.86 3.03
N GLU A 78 -7.91 -0.65 4.28
CA GLU A 78 -7.02 -0.18 5.35
C GLU A 78 -6.05 -1.27 5.82
N GLN A 79 -6.47 -2.54 5.74
CA GLN A 79 -5.58 -3.68 6.04
C GLN A 79 -4.40 -3.75 5.07
N VAL A 80 -4.66 -3.61 3.76
CA VAL A 80 -3.61 -3.60 2.74
C VAL A 80 -2.60 -2.48 3.03
N LEU A 81 -3.08 -1.27 3.34
CA LEU A 81 -2.19 -0.14 3.65
C LEU A 81 -1.38 -0.35 4.93
N ALA A 82 -1.98 -0.92 5.98
CA ALA A 82 -1.26 -1.23 7.21
C ALA A 82 -0.19 -2.31 6.98
N LEU A 83 -0.48 -3.33 6.18
CA LEU A 83 0.50 -4.34 5.81
C LEU A 83 1.68 -3.73 5.05
N LEU A 84 1.44 -2.89 4.05
CA LEU A 84 2.52 -2.22 3.32
C LEU A 84 3.38 -1.34 4.23
N ARG A 85 2.76 -0.58 5.15
CA ARG A 85 3.49 0.23 6.14
C ARG A 85 4.30 -0.62 7.11
N PHE A 86 3.75 -1.75 7.55
CA PHE A 86 4.45 -2.70 8.40
C PHE A 86 5.69 -3.26 7.70
N LEU A 87 5.54 -3.68 6.44
CA LEU A 87 6.64 -4.24 5.65
C LEU A 87 7.73 -3.20 5.38
N ASP A 88 7.36 -1.94 5.13
CA ASP A 88 8.30 -0.83 4.98
C ASP A 88 9.03 -0.52 6.30
N LYS A 89 8.29 -0.39 7.41
CA LYS A 89 8.80 -0.11 8.76
C LYS A 89 9.87 -1.11 9.22
N PHE A 90 9.73 -2.38 8.85
CA PHE A 90 10.63 -3.46 9.25
C PHE A 90 11.52 -3.96 8.11
N GLU A 91 11.66 -3.18 7.04
CA GLU A 91 12.55 -3.46 5.90
C GLU A 91 12.35 -4.87 5.33
N CYS A 92 11.09 -5.28 5.21
CA CYS A 92 10.70 -6.62 4.76
C CYS A 92 10.70 -6.71 3.22
N ASP A 93 11.85 -6.57 2.57
CA ASP A 93 11.95 -6.47 1.09
C ASP A 93 11.24 -7.60 0.33
N LEU A 94 11.42 -8.84 0.78
CA LEU A 94 10.78 -10.01 0.17
C LEU A 94 9.27 -9.99 0.35
N GLY A 95 8.81 -9.66 1.57
CA GLY A 95 7.39 -9.49 1.87
C GLY A 95 6.76 -8.35 1.08
N MET A 96 7.45 -7.22 0.95
CA MET A 96 7.02 -6.07 0.15
C MET A 96 6.86 -6.45 -1.32
N ARG A 97 7.78 -7.24 -1.88
CA ARG A 97 7.66 -7.73 -3.25
C ARG A 97 6.40 -8.56 -3.45
N PHE A 98 6.19 -9.58 -2.63
CA PHE A 98 5.01 -10.44 -2.74
C PHE A 98 3.71 -9.68 -2.49
N ALA A 99 3.67 -8.79 -1.49
CA ALA A 99 2.50 -7.96 -1.23
C ALA A 99 2.14 -7.07 -2.44
N LEU A 100 3.13 -6.45 -3.08
CA LEU A 100 2.90 -5.63 -4.28
C LEU A 100 2.51 -6.47 -5.49
N GLU A 101 3.06 -7.68 -5.66
CA GLU A 101 2.62 -8.64 -6.69
C GLU A 101 1.14 -9.01 -6.47
N THR A 102 0.73 -9.35 -5.25
CA THR A 102 -0.68 -9.60 -4.90
C THR A 102 -1.57 -8.39 -5.21
N VAL A 103 -1.17 -7.17 -4.82
CA VAL A 103 -1.97 -5.96 -5.09
C VAL A 103 -2.12 -5.73 -6.60
N ARG A 104 -1.04 -5.88 -7.37
CA ARG A 104 -1.06 -5.71 -8.83
C ARG A 104 -2.01 -6.71 -9.48
N ASP A 105 -1.87 -7.99 -9.15
CA ASP A 105 -2.70 -9.07 -9.70
C ASP A 105 -4.18 -8.82 -9.41
N LYS A 106 -4.50 -8.40 -8.18
CA LYS A 106 -5.89 -8.11 -7.78
C LYS A 106 -6.47 -6.87 -8.44
N VAL A 107 -5.65 -5.86 -8.72
CA VAL A 107 -6.09 -4.69 -9.49
C VAL A 107 -6.31 -5.05 -10.96
N GLU A 108 -5.41 -5.83 -11.57
CA GLU A 108 -5.54 -6.30 -12.95
C GLU A 108 -6.79 -7.19 -13.14
N GLN A 109 -7.07 -8.04 -12.15
CA GLN A 109 -8.27 -8.88 -12.10
C GLN A 109 -9.56 -8.11 -11.74
N LYS A 110 -9.46 -6.80 -11.46
CA LYS A 110 -10.58 -5.92 -11.06
C LYS A 110 -11.24 -6.31 -9.75
N GLU A 111 -10.54 -7.07 -8.91
CA GLU A 111 -11.03 -7.39 -7.56
C GLU A 111 -10.80 -6.21 -6.62
N TRP A 112 -9.66 -5.51 -6.80
CA TRP A 112 -9.25 -4.40 -5.94
C TRP A 112 -9.18 -3.08 -6.71
N PRO A 113 -9.46 -1.93 -6.06
CA PRO A 113 -9.45 -0.64 -6.72
C PRO A 113 -8.01 -0.18 -7.03
N PRO A 114 -7.78 0.46 -8.20
CA PRO A 114 -6.45 0.96 -8.57
C PRO A 114 -5.92 2.04 -7.61
N LEU A 115 -6.78 2.63 -6.77
CA LEU A 115 -6.34 3.56 -5.72
C LEU A 115 -5.31 2.93 -4.77
N LEU A 116 -5.36 1.62 -4.54
CA LEU A 116 -4.34 0.94 -3.71
C LEU A 116 -2.94 1.08 -4.30
N LEU A 117 -2.78 0.98 -5.62
CA LEU A 117 -1.49 1.18 -6.29
C LEU A 117 -1.02 2.63 -6.21
N VAL A 118 -1.94 3.60 -6.31
CA VAL A 118 -1.60 5.03 -6.13
C VAL A 118 -1.08 5.28 -4.71
N VAL A 119 -1.81 4.80 -3.70
CA VAL A 119 -1.46 5.03 -2.30
C VAL A 119 -0.18 4.28 -1.93
N ALA A 120 0.00 3.04 -2.39
CA ALA A 120 1.23 2.28 -2.24
C ALA A 120 2.42 2.99 -2.90
N GLY A 121 2.25 3.47 -4.13
CA GLY A 121 3.28 4.22 -4.85
C GLY A 121 3.68 5.51 -4.15
N ALA A 122 2.71 6.25 -3.61
CA ALA A 122 2.98 7.48 -2.87
C ALA A 122 3.69 7.23 -1.53
N PHE A 123 3.29 6.20 -0.78
CA PHE A 123 3.92 5.91 0.52
C PHE A 123 5.31 5.29 0.40
N LEU A 124 5.56 4.50 -0.64
CA LEU A 124 6.83 3.80 -0.85
C LEU A 124 7.81 4.57 -1.74
N ASP A 125 7.46 5.80 -2.15
CA ASP A 125 8.20 6.60 -3.15
C ASP A 125 8.47 5.83 -4.46
N ARG A 126 7.45 5.11 -4.95
CA ARG A 126 7.49 4.30 -6.19
C ARG A 126 6.49 4.83 -7.22
N PRO A 127 6.83 5.89 -7.98
CA PRO A 127 5.91 6.51 -8.94
C PRO A 127 5.43 5.54 -10.04
N GLU A 128 6.18 4.46 -10.31
CA GLU A 128 5.80 3.42 -11.26
C GLU A 128 4.52 2.70 -10.85
N LEU A 129 4.25 2.55 -9.54
CA LEU A 129 3.00 1.97 -9.05
C LEU A 129 1.81 2.90 -9.34
N CYS A 130 1.99 4.20 -9.16
CA CYS A 130 0.97 5.18 -9.50
C CYS A 130 0.71 5.19 -11.01
N LYS A 131 1.77 5.14 -11.84
CA LYS A 131 1.63 4.97 -13.30
C LYS A 131 0.77 3.74 -13.64
N GLN A 132 1.10 2.58 -13.06
CA GLN A 132 0.34 1.34 -13.27
C GLN A 132 -1.14 1.49 -12.89
N ALA A 133 -1.45 2.22 -11.82
CA ALA A 133 -2.83 2.51 -11.43
C ALA A 133 -3.61 3.26 -12.51
N TYR A 134 -2.96 4.21 -13.19
CA TYR A 134 -3.57 5.00 -14.26
C TYR A 134 -3.60 4.25 -15.61
N ASP A 135 -2.70 3.29 -15.82
CA ASP A 135 -2.76 2.37 -16.97
C ASP A 135 -3.86 1.31 -16.81
N ALA A 136 -4.38 1.10 -15.59
CA ALA A 136 -5.51 0.22 -15.35
C ALA A 136 -6.79 0.79 -15.98
N PRO A 137 -7.73 -0.06 -16.42
CA PRO A 137 -8.95 0.44 -17.04
C PRO A 137 -9.77 1.32 -16.09
N ALA A 138 -10.55 2.24 -16.67
CA ALA A 138 -11.29 3.21 -15.89
C ALA A 138 -12.51 2.58 -15.19
N TYR A 139 -12.42 2.35 -13.86
CA TYR A 139 -13.50 1.81 -13.03
C TYR A 139 -14.04 2.82 -12.02
N THR A 140 -15.32 2.66 -11.70
CA THR A 140 -16.00 3.44 -10.68
C THR A 140 -16.03 2.70 -9.35
N TRP A 141 -16.31 3.41 -8.26
CA TRP A 141 -16.46 2.75 -6.95
C TRP A 141 -17.62 1.74 -6.90
N ALA A 142 -18.58 1.82 -7.82
CA ALA A 142 -19.70 0.88 -7.92
C ALA A 142 -19.27 -0.51 -8.40
N ASP A 143 -18.11 -0.60 -9.07
CA ASP A 143 -17.57 -1.85 -9.60
C ASP A 143 -16.89 -2.70 -8.51
N TYR A 144 -16.67 -2.13 -7.32
CA TYR A 144 -16.00 -2.80 -6.21
C TYR A 144 -16.94 -3.03 -5.02
N PRO A 145 -16.76 -4.14 -4.29
CA PRO A 145 -17.37 -4.37 -2.97
C PRO A 145 -17.17 -3.17 -2.02
N SER A 146 -18.18 -2.86 -1.20
CA SER A 146 -18.16 -1.68 -0.33
C SER A 146 -17.10 -1.72 0.78
N ASP A 147 -16.63 -2.91 1.14
CA ASP A 147 -15.54 -3.15 2.08
C ASP A 147 -14.15 -2.86 1.46
N MET A 148 -14.04 -2.85 0.13
CA MET A 148 -12.87 -2.35 -0.61
C MET A 148 -12.88 -0.83 -0.81
N HIS A 149 -13.91 -0.13 -0.31
CA HIS A 149 -13.94 1.33 -0.34
C HIS A 149 -13.06 1.89 0.78
N PRO A 150 -12.23 2.92 0.50
CA PRO A 150 -11.42 3.54 1.55
C PRO A 150 -12.29 4.22 2.60
N LYS A 151 -11.79 4.29 3.84
CA LYS A 151 -12.58 4.88 4.94
C LYS A 151 -12.94 6.34 4.65
N GLY A 152 -14.22 6.67 4.78
CA GLY A 152 -14.69 8.05 4.55
C GLY A 152 -14.90 8.42 3.09
N LEU A 153 -14.93 7.44 2.16
CA LEU A 153 -15.49 7.66 0.83
C LEU A 153 -16.96 8.12 0.96
N ASN A 154 -17.30 9.24 0.33
CA ASN A 154 -18.67 9.73 0.29
C ASN A 154 -19.50 8.84 -0.66
N SER A 155 -20.65 8.35 -0.18
CA SER A 155 -21.55 7.49 -0.97
C SER A 155 -22.07 8.19 -2.24
N ALA A 156 -22.12 9.53 -2.28
CA ALA A 156 -22.45 10.30 -3.48
C ALA A 156 -21.45 10.08 -4.63
N TYR A 157 -20.23 9.62 -4.34
CA TYR A 157 -19.18 9.37 -5.34
C TYR A 157 -19.13 7.92 -5.81
N LYS A 158 -20.11 7.09 -5.44
CA LYS A 158 -20.14 5.67 -5.82
C LYS A 158 -20.00 5.43 -7.32
N TYR A 159 -20.61 6.26 -8.17
CA TYR A 159 -20.55 6.13 -9.63
C TYR A 159 -19.43 6.93 -10.30
N GLN A 160 -18.51 7.48 -9.51
CA GLN A 160 -17.39 8.26 -10.00
C GLN A 160 -16.15 7.39 -10.15
N TYR A 161 -15.27 7.77 -11.09
CA TYR A 161 -14.00 7.10 -11.33
C TYR A 161 -13.11 7.04 -10.08
N CYS A 162 -12.56 5.87 -9.74
CA CYS A 162 -11.83 5.63 -8.50
C CYS A 162 -10.59 6.50 -8.29
N LEU A 163 -9.92 6.95 -9.37
CA LEU A 163 -8.73 7.79 -9.29
C LEU A 163 -9.02 9.28 -9.50
N LEU A 164 -10.28 9.71 -9.42
CA LEU A 164 -10.61 11.13 -9.52
C LEU A 164 -10.10 11.87 -8.26
N PRO A 165 -9.15 12.82 -8.38
CA PRO A 165 -8.49 13.42 -7.21
C PRO A 165 -9.47 14.16 -6.27
N GLY A 166 -10.50 14.80 -6.84
CA GLY A 166 -11.46 15.61 -6.08
C GLY A 166 -12.40 14.80 -5.16
N ILE A 167 -12.43 13.47 -5.30
CA ILE A 167 -13.29 12.59 -4.49
C ILE A 167 -12.49 11.67 -3.55
N MET A 168 -11.16 11.72 -3.62
CA MET A 168 -10.31 10.90 -2.75
C MET A 168 -10.52 11.30 -1.29
N PRO A 169 -10.62 10.34 -0.35
CA PRO A 169 -10.71 10.66 1.06
C PRO A 169 -9.55 11.54 1.53
N TYR A 170 -9.88 12.65 2.21
CA TYR A 170 -8.91 13.66 2.63
C TYR A 170 -7.74 13.09 3.44
N HIS A 171 -7.99 12.08 4.27
CA HIS A 171 -6.96 11.47 5.10
C HIS A 171 -5.87 10.76 4.27
N LEU A 172 -6.21 10.19 3.10
CA LEU A 172 -5.24 9.60 2.19
C LEU A 172 -4.40 10.69 1.53
N VAL A 173 -5.05 11.72 0.98
CA VAL A 173 -4.35 12.84 0.31
C VAL A 173 -3.41 13.56 1.27
N LYS A 174 -3.85 13.79 2.52
CA LYS A 174 -3.05 14.44 3.56
C LYS A 174 -1.82 13.64 3.96
N ALA A 175 -1.88 12.31 3.86
CA ALA A 175 -0.77 11.44 4.24
C ALA A 175 0.27 11.28 3.12
N MET A 176 -0.09 11.59 1.86
CA MET A 176 0.82 11.46 0.72
C MET A 176 1.91 12.56 0.73
N PRO A 177 3.11 12.28 0.20
CA PRO A 177 4.07 13.33 -0.08
C PRO A 177 3.48 14.35 -1.07
N LEU A 178 3.87 15.62 -0.89
CA LEU A 178 3.29 16.74 -1.64
C LEU A 178 3.43 16.58 -3.16
N GLU A 179 4.55 16.04 -3.61
CA GLU A 179 4.88 15.77 -5.01
C GLU A 179 3.84 14.84 -5.65
N TYR A 180 3.42 13.80 -4.93
CA TYR A 180 2.37 12.86 -5.35
C TYR A 180 0.99 13.50 -5.32
N ALA A 181 0.64 14.22 -4.25
CA ALA A 181 -0.65 14.89 -4.14
C ALA A 181 -0.86 15.93 -5.26
N LEU A 182 0.18 16.69 -5.60
CA LEU A 182 0.16 17.62 -6.73
C LEU A 182 0.11 16.89 -8.07
N ALA A 183 0.86 15.79 -8.23
CA ALA A 183 0.82 14.99 -9.46
C ALA A 183 -0.58 14.44 -9.70
N LEU A 184 -1.24 13.89 -8.67
CA LEU A 184 -2.61 13.43 -8.74
C LEU A 184 -3.55 14.54 -9.19
N HIS A 185 -3.47 15.72 -8.57
CA HIS A 185 -4.34 16.84 -8.90
C HIS A 185 -4.13 17.40 -10.32
N THR A 186 -2.93 17.26 -10.87
CA THR A 186 -2.57 17.76 -12.20
C THR A 186 -2.69 16.71 -13.31
N THR A 187 -2.83 15.44 -12.95
CA THR A 187 -3.02 14.34 -13.90
C THR A 187 -4.41 14.42 -14.49
N ALA A 188 -4.49 14.51 -15.82
CA ALA A 188 -5.76 14.41 -16.53
C ALA A 188 -6.43 13.06 -16.22
N THR A 189 -7.69 13.07 -15.80
CA THR A 189 -8.46 11.84 -15.58
C THR A 189 -9.34 11.54 -16.79
N PRO A 190 -9.75 10.27 -17.00
CA PRO A 190 -10.63 9.87 -18.10
C PRO A 190 -11.92 10.70 -18.21
N HIS A 191 -12.44 11.24 -17.09
CA HIS A 191 -13.60 12.13 -17.10
C HIS A 191 -13.38 13.47 -17.82
N ALA A 192 -12.14 13.93 -17.94
CA ALA A 192 -11.80 15.11 -18.74
C ALA A 192 -11.74 14.81 -20.25
N LEU A 193 -11.80 13.53 -20.65
CA LEU A 193 -11.70 13.05 -22.03
C LEU A 193 -12.93 12.24 -22.47
N ALA A 194 -14.07 12.40 -21.79
CA ALA A 194 -15.33 11.71 -22.10
C ALA A 194 -15.90 12.01 -23.51
N ASP A 195 -15.25 12.90 -24.29
CA ASP A 195 -15.59 13.19 -25.69
C ASP A 195 -14.69 12.47 -26.72
N SER A 196 -13.73 11.63 -26.30
CA SER A 196 -12.89 10.88 -27.26
C SER A 196 -13.07 9.37 -27.14
N GLU A 197 -13.67 8.75 -28.16
CA GLU A 197 -13.88 7.31 -28.35
C GLU A 197 -12.57 6.48 -28.53
N LEU A 198 -11.50 6.81 -27.82
CA LEU A 198 -10.22 6.11 -27.94
C LEU A 198 -9.79 5.58 -26.57
N GLY A 199 -9.86 4.25 -26.45
CA GLY A 199 -9.28 3.49 -25.34
C GLY A 199 -7.78 3.70 -25.27
N GLN A 200 -7.36 4.69 -24.50
CA GLN A 200 -5.95 5.04 -24.30
C GLN A 200 -5.62 5.08 -22.81
N SER A 201 -5.67 3.90 -22.16
CA SER A 201 -5.21 3.78 -20.76
C SER A 201 -3.72 4.13 -20.62
N ASP A 202 -2.90 3.75 -21.60
CA ASP A 202 -1.45 4.05 -21.63
C ASP A 202 -1.13 5.55 -21.55
N LEU A 203 -2.02 6.43 -22.04
CA LEU A 203 -1.79 7.87 -22.00
C LEU A 203 -1.91 8.44 -20.58
N PHE A 204 -2.73 7.84 -19.72
CA PHE A 204 -2.97 8.37 -18.38
C PHE A 204 -1.80 8.06 -17.44
N GLY A 205 -1.21 6.87 -17.52
CA GLY A 205 -0.02 6.56 -16.73
C GLY A 205 1.19 7.42 -17.13
N HIS A 206 1.40 7.65 -18.43
CA HIS A 206 2.43 8.58 -18.89
C HIS A 206 2.15 10.03 -18.49
N SER A 207 0.87 10.44 -18.46
CA SER A 207 0.45 11.74 -17.95
C SER A 207 0.79 11.90 -16.47
N PHE A 208 0.50 10.89 -15.64
CA PHE A 208 0.88 10.89 -14.23
C PHE A 208 2.39 10.99 -14.04
N GLN A 209 3.18 10.14 -14.72
CA GLN A 209 4.63 10.16 -14.57
C GLN A 209 5.20 11.53 -14.94
N ARG A 210 4.71 12.14 -16.02
CA ARG A 210 5.14 13.47 -16.43
C ARG A 210 4.74 14.53 -15.40
N ALA A 211 3.52 14.47 -14.88
CA ALA A 211 3.07 15.37 -13.83
C ALA A 211 3.95 15.26 -12.58
N PHE A 212 4.27 14.04 -12.16
CA PHE A 212 5.14 13.75 -11.02
C PHE A 212 6.55 14.33 -11.17
N GLU A 213 7.20 14.14 -12.32
CA GLU A 213 8.53 14.71 -12.55
C GLU A 213 8.53 16.24 -12.48
N ILE A 214 7.49 16.88 -13.05
CA ILE A 214 7.34 18.33 -13.01
C ILE A 214 7.11 18.83 -11.57
N THR A 215 6.24 18.16 -10.81
CA THR A 215 5.95 18.57 -9.43
C THR A 215 7.15 18.35 -8.54
N LYS A 216 7.87 17.23 -8.69
CA LYS A 216 9.13 16.94 -7.98
C LYS A 216 10.17 18.03 -8.20
N GLN A 217 10.38 18.46 -9.45
CA GLN A 217 11.30 19.57 -9.76
C GLN A 217 10.86 20.90 -9.14
N ARG A 218 9.56 21.22 -9.20
CA ARG A 218 9.01 22.47 -8.64
C ARG A 218 9.10 22.52 -7.12
N VAL A 219 8.81 21.41 -6.45
CA VAL A 219 8.91 21.31 -4.99
C VAL A 219 10.38 21.41 -4.56
N ALA A 220 11.30 20.72 -5.26
CA ALA A 220 12.74 20.84 -4.99
C ALA A 220 13.24 22.28 -5.14
N PHE A 221 12.81 22.99 -6.20
CA PHE A 221 13.14 24.40 -6.40
C PHE A 221 12.55 25.29 -5.29
N ALA A 222 11.28 25.09 -4.93
CA ALA A 222 10.62 25.90 -3.90
C ALA A 222 11.26 25.73 -2.51
N ARG A 223 11.67 24.50 -2.16
CA ARG A 223 12.45 24.18 -0.95
C ARG A 223 13.82 24.86 -0.99
N ALA A 224 14.54 24.77 -2.11
CA ALA A 224 15.83 25.42 -2.28
C ALA A 224 15.75 26.96 -2.19
N ALA A 225 14.64 27.55 -2.63
CA ALA A 225 14.38 28.98 -2.56
C ALA A 225 13.87 29.46 -1.17
N GLY A 226 13.67 28.55 -0.19
CA GLY A 226 13.13 28.88 1.12
C GLY A 226 11.64 29.27 1.12
N THR A 227 10.93 28.98 0.03
CA THR A 227 9.51 29.34 -0.16
C THR A 227 8.54 28.26 0.29
N MET A 228 9.06 27.06 0.61
CA MET A 228 8.29 25.91 1.07
C MET A 228 9.08 25.23 2.18
N GLN A 229 8.49 25.17 3.39
CA GLN A 229 9.04 24.46 4.55
C GLN A 229 8.63 22.98 4.51
#